data_AF-A0A2N9XKW8-F1
#
_entry.id   AF-A0A2N9XKW8-F1
#
_cell.length_a   1.000
_cell.length_b   1.000
_cell.length_c   1.000
_cell.angle_alpha   90.00
_cell.angle_beta   90.00
_cell.angle_gamma   90.00
#
_symmetry.space_group_name_H-M   'P 1'
#
loop_
_entity.id
_entity.type
_entity.pdbx_description
1 polymer ?
#
loop_
_entity_poly.entity_id
_entity_poly.type
_entity_poly.pdbx_seq_one_letter_code
_entity_poly.pdbx_strand_id
1 'polypeptide(L)'
;MEKFIEILDQKQIKYTVANCTISVLENLDLRQIGLEKLPDNLTVYGDLNLYGNKIEKLPNNLIVQGGLYLISTQIKALPADLKIGGSLNLSYTPIDALPENLTINGYLHIFHTRIDVLPENLTVMGDFDASETVITKLPEKFNMKGSICLKNCPIDILPDDLYVHGDLDLSSTQIKVLPANLNVAGSLDLSSTKIKEFPDDLVVKGGLNLCNTGIEELPPNLTINGDLNLNATWIKRLPVNLTVNGWLSLSGTRIYQMLKNFNGRFDSLDISCSKIKKLPDNLKIKDSLNLEFSEIKKLPKNLSVGGELYLESTDIKKLPKNLSVGGTLNLQCTRVKKLPQNFNVKNGLDLSFSPIDRLPENLQEINKLVLTGTKIRNLPDNLRIETDLRISESKIKKLPDNLYVGDTLDISKTKIKSLPAGLKVGECILLHDTKISKLPNNLKLSHGINLKNTAIRSLPENLDVRWLCLSLNKIKNIAYRKNCTSKKKTIFAAYLHEEFKIFMNEFLIGNLEQFEQHVNKEFIKPEASELKQAASDCVAQLQQKLSVK
;
A
#
# COMPACT_ATOMS: atom_id res chain seq x y z
N MET A 1 38.79 0.58 -29.71
CA MET A 1 38.44 2.00 -29.96
C MET A 1 37.38 2.10 -31.06
N GLU A 2 37.65 1.63 -32.28
CA GLU A 2 36.71 1.71 -33.43
C GLU A 2 35.30 1.18 -33.13
N LYS A 3 35.17 -0.06 -32.66
CA LYS A 3 33.87 -0.66 -32.28
C LYS A 3 33.08 0.16 -31.25
N PHE A 4 33.76 0.91 -30.37
CA PHE A 4 33.10 1.74 -29.37
C PHE A 4 32.60 3.05 -29.99
N ILE A 5 33.38 3.63 -30.90
CA ILE A 5 32.97 4.81 -31.68
C ILE A 5 31.72 4.50 -32.50
N GLU A 6 31.65 3.33 -33.15
CA GLU A 6 30.45 2.90 -33.88
C GLU A 6 29.20 2.88 -32.99
N ILE A 7 29.33 2.46 -31.73
CA ILE A 7 28.22 2.48 -30.76
C ILE A 7 27.79 3.91 -30.45
N LEU A 8 28.76 4.84 -30.28
CA LEU A 8 28.47 6.26 -30.02
C LEU A 8 27.75 6.89 -31.22
N ASP A 9 28.23 6.63 -32.44
CA ASP A 9 27.65 7.13 -33.69
C ASP A 9 26.22 6.61 -33.88
N GLN A 10 25.99 5.30 -33.70
CA GLN A 10 24.66 4.69 -33.79
C GLN A 10 23.66 5.30 -32.81
N LYS A 11 24.14 5.67 -31.62
CA LYS A 11 23.34 6.31 -30.57
C LYS A 11 23.30 7.84 -30.68
N GLN A 12 23.96 8.43 -31.68
CA GLN A 12 24.05 9.87 -31.91
C GLN A 12 24.61 10.64 -30.69
N ILE A 13 25.55 10.02 -29.97
CA ILE A 13 26.18 10.59 -28.77
C ILE A 13 27.32 11.52 -29.20
N LYS A 14 27.40 12.71 -28.60
CA LYS A 14 28.46 13.67 -28.92
C LYS A 14 29.76 13.31 -28.21
N TYR A 15 30.82 13.13 -28.99
CA TYR A 15 32.16 12.85 -28.47
C TYR A 15 33.26 13.58 -29.24
N THR A 16 34.43 13.71 -28.63
CA THR A 16 35.67 14.16 -29.28
C THR A 16 36.78 13.13 -29.09
N VAL A 17 37.68 13.00 -30.05
CA VAL A 17 38.88 12.17 -29.94
C VAL A 17 40.11 13.05 -30.09
N ALA A 18 40.95 13.11 -29.05
CA ALA A 18 42.21 13.85 -29.07
C ALA A 18 43.25 13.09 -28.25
N ASN A 19 44.50 12.99 -28.74
CA ASN A 19 45.59 12.31 -28.04
C ASN A 19 45.21 10.91 -27.53
N CYS A 20 44.56 10.10 -28.37
CA CYS A 20 44.05 8.76 -28.04
C CYS A 20 43.05 8.70 -26.87
N THR A 21 42.48 9.84 -26.46
CA THR A 21 41.43 9.94 -25.44
C THR A 21 40.09 10.18 -26.10
N ILE A 22 39.07 9.42 -25.72
CA ILE A 22 37.68 9.65 -26.12
C ILE A 22 37.02 10.47 -25.00
N SER A 23 36.47 11.64 -25.33
CA SER A 23 35.73 12.47 -24.38
C SER A 23 34.26 12.55 -24.77
N VAL A 24 33.36 12.14 -23.89
CA VAL A 24 31.90 12.27 -24.03
C VAL A 24 31.44 13.40 -23.11
N LEU A 25 30.85 14.44 -23.69
CA LEU A 25 30.53 15.70 -22.99
C LEU A 25 29.18 15.68 -22.25
N GLU A 26 28.50 14.54 -22.25
CA GLU A 26 27.16 14.34 -21.71
C GLU A 26 27.07 13.00 -20.97
N ASN A 27 25.86 12.64 -20.52
CA ASN A 27 25.59 11.34 -19.94
C ASN A 27 25.69 10.23 -21.00
N LEU A 28 26.36 9.14 -20.65
CA LEU A 28 26.58 7.99 -21.51
C LEU A 28 25.79 6.77 -21.01
N ASP A 29 24.63 6.52 -21.63
CA ASP A 29 23.78 5.37 -21.34
C ASP A 29 24.02 4.21 -22.31
N LEU A 30 24.69 3.16 -21.83
CA LEU A 30 25.02 1.95 -22.57
C LEU A 30 24.38 0.70 -21.97
N ARG A 31 23.22 0.83 -21.29
CA ARG A 31 22.56 -0.30 -20.64
C ARG A 31 22.21 -1.44 -21.58
N GLN A 32 22.52 -2.67 -21.15
CA GLN A 32 22.04 -3.92 -21.74
C GLN A 32 22.30 -4.07 -23.25
N ILE A 33 23.38 -3.49 -23.78
CA ILE A 33 23.74 -3.62 -25.20
C ILE A 33 24.66 -4.82 -25.49
N GLY A 34 24.96 -5.63 -24.47
CA GLY A 34 25.89 -6.74 -24.57
C GLY A 34 27.36 -6.31 -24.65
N LEU A 35 27.69 -5.13 -24.12
CA LEU A 35 29.05 -4.58 -24.13
C LEU A 35 29.99 -5.46 -23.30
N GLU A 36 31.12 -5.85 -23.87
CA GLU A 36 32.12 -6.69 -23.20
C GLU A 36 33.32 -5.90 -22.67
N LYS A 37 33.67 -4.77 -23.32
CA LYS A 37 34.84 -3.94 -22.95
C LYS A 37 34.60 -2.47 -23.30
N LEU A 38 35.17 -1.58 -22.51
CA LEU A 38 35.35 -0.16 -22.85
C LEU A 38 36.77 0.09 -23.41
N PRO A 39 36.98 1.15 -24.20
CA PRO A 39 38.33 1.56 -24.59
C PRO A 39 39.10 2.20 -23.44
N ASP A 40 40.42 2.05 -23.43
CA ASP A 40 41.33 2.84 -22.58
C ASP A 40 41.22 4.34 -22.89
N ASN A 41 41.56 5.17 -21.90
CA ASN A 41 41.51 6.64 -21.99
C ASN A 41 40.10 7.17 -22.36
N LEU A 42 39.07 6.66 -21.70
CA LEU A 42 37.71 7.18 -21.82
C LEU A 42 37.44 8.22 -20.72
N THR A 43 36.99 9.40 -21.13
CA THR A 43 36.49 10.44 -20.23
C THR A 43 35.01 10.68 -20.49
N VAL A 44 34.18 10.60 -19.45
CA VAL A 44 32.76 10.94 -19.48
C VAL A 44 32.52 12.11 -18.53
N TYR A 45 32.06 13.25 -19.06
CA TYR A 45 31.78 14.45 -18.26
C TYR A 45 30.43 14.37 -17.52
N GLY A 46 29.52 13.52 -17.98
CA GLY A 46 28.29 13.18 -17.27
C GLY A 46 28.38 11.83 -16.54
N ASP A 47 27.21 11.22 -16.35
CA ASP A 47 27.05 9.87 -15.78
C ASP A 47 27.41 8.79 -16.81
N LEU A 48 28.00 7.69 -16.36
CA LEU A 48 28.25 6.49 -17.16
C LEU A 48 27.40 5.32 -16.67
N ASN A 49 26.45 4.87 -17.49
CA ASN A 49 25.59 3.74 -17.16
C ASN A 49 25.90 2.50 -18.00
N LEU A 50 26.41 1.46 -17.34
CA LEU A 50 26.79 0.18 -17.94
C LEU A 50 25.90 -0.98 -17.45
N TYR A 51 24.74 -0.71 -16.85
CA TYR A 51 23.92 -1.75 -16.23
C TYR A 51 23.62 -2.93 -17.18
N GLY A 52 23.77 -4.15 -16.65
CA GLY A 52 23.43 -5.40 -17.32
C GLY A 52 24.31 -5.78 -18.51
N ASN A 53 25.50 -5.19 -18.62
CA ASN A 53 26.48 -5.57 -19.65
C ASN A 53 27.42 -6.70 -19.18
N LYS A 54 28.18 -7.27 -20.12
CA LYS A 54 29.12 -8.38 -19.88
C LYS A 54 30.53 -7.90 -19.57
N ILE A 55 30.69 -6.65 -19.15
CA ILE A 55 32.00 -6.06 -18.88
C ILE A 55 32.63 -6.70 -17.64
N GLU A 56 33.85 -7.22 -17.79
CA GLU A 56 34.59 -7.91 -16.72
C GLU A 56 35.64 -7.02 -16.03
N LYS A 57 36.10 -5.97 -16.71
CA LYS A 57 37.09 -5.01 -16.19
C LYS A 57 36.81 -3.60 -16.73
N LEU A 58 37.02 -2.59 -15.88
CA LEU A 58 37.09 -1.21 -16.32
C LEU A 58 38.44 -0.96 -17.03
N PRO A 59 38.47 -0.05 -18.02
CA PRO A 59 39.68 0.24 -18.77
C PRO A 59 40.64 1.13 -17.97
N ASN A 60 41.89 1.22 -18.42
CA ASN A 60 42.88 2.10 -17.79
C ASN A 60 42.52 3.57 -18.05
N ASN A 61 42.82 4.45 -17.09
CA ASN A 61 42.58 5.90 -17.18
C ASN A 61 41.10 6.27 -17.45
N LEU A 62 40.14 5.47 -16.96
CA LEU A 62 38.74 5.84 -16.99
C LEU A 62 38.48 7.02 -16.05
N ILE A 63 37.91 8.10 -16.59
CA ILE A 63 37.47 9.26 -15.82
C ILE A 63 35.97 9.44 -16.01
N VAL A 64 35.21 9.49 -14.91
CA VAL A 64 33.78 9.81 -14.91
C VAL A 64 33.55 10.98 -13.98
N GLN A 65 33.15 12.13 -14.51
CA GLN A 65 32.88 13.30 -13.67
C GLN A 65 31.51 13.23 -12.98
N GLY A 66 30.55 12.51 -13.57
CA GLY A 66 29.27 12.17 -12.93
C GLY A 66 29.33 10.87 -12.12
N GLY A 67 28.21 10.17 -12.05
CA GLY A 67 28.07 8.86 -11.42
C GLY A 67 28.45 7.70 -12.34
N LEU A 68 28.93 6.60 -11.75
CA LEU A 68 29.28 5.36 -12.43
C LEU A 68 28.36 4.22 -12.00
N TYR A 69 27.60 3.68 -12.94
CA TYR A 69 26.61 2.62 -12.68
C TYR A 69 27.00 1.31 -13.35
N LEU A 70 27.39 0.33 -12.54
CA LEU A 70 27.93 -0.98 -12.94
C LEU A 70 27.02 -2.14 -12.53
N ILE A 71 25.77 -1.85 -12.21
CA ILE A 71 24.81 -2.82 -11.67
C ILE A 71 24.71 -4.04 -12.59
N SER A 72 24.74 -5.25 -12.03
CA SER A 72 24.61 -6.51 -12.77
C SER A 72 25.64 -6.69 -13.91
N THR A 73 26.83 -6.11 -13.78
CA THR A 73 27.97 -6.39 -14.66
C THR A 73 28.84 -7.52 -14.11
N GLN A 74 29.88 -7.92 -14.84
CA GLN A 74 30.81 -9.00 -14.45
C GLN A 74 32.11 -8.44 -13.84
N ILE A 75 32.13 -7.17 -13.42
CA ILE A 75 33.28 -6.51 -12.82
C ILE A 75 33.69 -7.23 -11.53
N LYS A 76 34.96 -7.64 -11.48
CA LYS A 76 35.55 -8.32 -10.31
C LYS A 76 36.45 -7.42 -9.47
N ALA A 77 36.95 -6.32 -10.04
CA ALA A 77 37.83 -5.37 -9.36
C ALA A 77 37.72 -3.99 -10.01
N LEU A 78 37.96 -2.95 -9.21
CA LEU A 78 38.09 -1.57 -9.69
C LEU A 78 39.57 -1.18 -9.83
N PRO A 79 39.91 -0.32 -10.81
CA PRO A 79 41.23 0.29 -10.87
C PRO A 79 41.53 1.11 -9.61
N ALA A 80 42.78 1.04 -9.12
CA ALA A 80 43.20 1.78 -7.93
C ALA A 80 43.19 3.32 -8.13
N ASP A 81 43.28 3.77 -9.37
CA ASP A 81 43.30 5.16 -9.80
C ASP A 81 41.94 5.67 -10.31
N LEU A 82 40.86 4.89 -10.10
CA LEU A 82 39.52 5.24 -10.59
C LEU A 82 39.04 6.57 -10.00
N LYS A 83 38.66 7.51 -10.87
CA LYS A 83 38.14 8.82 -10.51
C LYS A 83 36.66 8.93 -10.88
N ILE A 84 35.83 9.12 -9.86
CA ILE A 84 34.39 9.32 -9.99
C ILE A 84 34.03 10.62 -9.27
N GLY A 85 33.38 11.55 -9.98
CA GLY A 85 32.96 12.83 -9.39
C GLY A 85 31.61 12.79 -8.68
N GLY A 86 30.79 11.75 -8.94
CA GLY A 86 29.45 11.56 -8.36
C GLY A 86 29.29 10.24 -7.58
N SER A 87 28.19 9.54 -7.82
CA SER A 87 27.84 8.28 -7.14
C SER A 87 28.48 7.05 -7.79
N LEU A 88 28.58 5.94 -7.04
CA LEU A 88 29.03 4.65 -7.54
C LEU A 88 28.02 3.55 -7.17
N ASN A 89 27.59 2.77 -8.16
CA ASN A 89 26.75 1.61 -7.94
C ASN A 89 27.35 0.33 -8.53
N LEU A 90 27.71 -0.60 -7.65
CA LEU A 90 28.31 -1.90 -7.92
C LEU A 90 27.36 -3.06 -7.62
N SER A 91 26.09 -2.79 -7.37
CA SER A 91 25.15 -3.80 -6.89
C SER A 91 25.06 -4.99 -7.84
N TYR A 92 24.93 -6.20 -7.29
CA TYR A 92 24.86 -7.44 -8.07
C TYR A 92 26.08 -7.70 -8.99
N THR A 93 27.25 -7.20 -8.64
CA THR A 93 28.51 -7.54 -9.33
C THR A 93 29.31 -8.58 -8.53
N PRO A 94 30.19 -9.37 -9.18
CA PRO A 94 31.03 -10.34 -8.49
C PRO A 94 32.23 -9.71 -7.75
N ILE A 95 32.28 -8.38 -7.60
CA ILE A 95 33.35 -7.66 -6.90
C ILE A 95 33.45 -8.09 -5.44
N ASP A 96 34.68 -8.21 -4.96
CA ASP A 96 35.02 -8.67 -3.61
C ASP A 96 35.85 -7.66 -2.80
N ALA A 97 36.37 -6.59 -3.43
CA ALA A 97 37.10 -5.54 -2.72
C ALA A 97 36.91 -4.14 -3.35
N LEU A 98 37.00 -3.11 -2.51
CA LEU A 98 37.07 -1.70 -2.91
C LEU A 98 38.51 -1.18 -2.86
N PRO A 99 38.91 -0.20 -3.69
CA PRO A 99 40.22 0.44 -3.59
C PRO A 99 40.44 1.19 -2.26
N GLU A 100 41.66 1.16 -1.72
CA GLU A 100 42.01 1.71 -0.39
C GLU A 100 41.66 3.20 -0.19
N ASN A 101 41.80 4.02 -1.24
CA ASN A 101 41.59 5.48 -1.16
C ASN A 101 40.34 5.93 -1.93
N LEU A 102 39.32 5.07 -2.02
CA LEU A 102 38.09 5.39 -2.74
C LEU A 102 37.33 6.54 -2.05
N THR A 103 37.11 7.63 -2.80
CA THR A 103 36.29 8.77 -2.38
C THR A 103 35.09 8.89 -3.31
N ILE A 104 33.89 8.94 -2.74
CA ILE A 104 32.62 9.06 -3.46
C ILE A 104 31.89 10.31 -2.98
N ASN A 105 31.67 11.27 -3.88
CA ASN A 105 30.97 12.52 -3.53
C ASN A 105 29.44 12.34 -3.51
N GLY A 106 28.92 11.28 -4.12
CA GLY A 106 27.51 10.89 -4.08
C GLY A 106 27.25 9.72 -3.14
N TYR A 107 26.32 8.85 -3.53
CA TYR A 107 26.05 7.59 -2.83
C TYR A 107 26.97 6.46 -3.29
N LEU A 108 27.15 5.46 -2.42
CA LEU A 108 27.84 4.22 -2.73
C LEU A 108 26.91 3.03 -2.47
N HIS A 109 26.54 2.30 -3.52
CA HIS A 109 25.76 1.08 -3.40
C HIS A 109 26.60 -0.14 -3.80
N ILE A 110 26.77 -1.06 -2.86
CA ILE A 110 27.44 -2.35 -3.03
C ILE A 110 26.51 -3.52 -2.64
N PHE A 111 25.21 -3.29 -2.65
CA PHE A 111 24.18 -4.27 -2.34
C PHE A 111 24.37 -5.58 -3.11
N HIS A 112 24.28 -6.71 -2.40
CA HIS A 112 24.41 -8.05 -2.99
C HIS A 112 25.74 -8.26 -3.74
N THR A 113 26.85 -7.79 -3.16
CA THR A 113 28.22 -8.07 -3.62
C THR A 113 28.95 -9.03 -2.67
N ARG A 114 30.18 -9.42 -3.01
CA ARG A 114 31.02 -10.30 -2.18
C ARG A 114 32.01 -9.56 -1.29
N ILE A 115 31.89 -8.23 -1.21
CA ILE A 115 32.75 -7.40 -0.36
C ILE A 115 32.55 -7.80 1.10
N ASP A 116 33.64 -8.17 1.76
CA ASP A 116 33.68 -8.61 3.16
C ASP A 116 34.37 -7.59 4.09
N VAL A 117 35.24 -6.75 3.54
CA VAL A 117 35.99 -5.70 4.25
C VAL A 117 35.91 -4.38 3.50
N LEU A 118 35.66 -3.30 4.24
CA LEU A 118 35.71 -1.93 3.72
C LEU A 118 37.10 -1.30 3.98
N PRO A 119 37.63 -0.48 3.06
CA PRO A 119 38.85 0.28 3.29
C PRO A 119 38.75 1.23 4.49
N GLU A 120 39.86 1.40 5.23
CA GLU A 120 39.90 2.27 6.43
C GLU A 120 39.68 3.76 6.09
N ASN A 121 40.07 4.19 4.89
CA ASN A 121 39.95 5.58 4.43
C ASN A 121 38.76 5.80 3.48
N LEU A 122 37.82 4.84 3.39
CA LEU A 122 36.64 4.97 2.54
C LEU A 122 35.82 6.20 2.95
N THR A 123 35.58 7.08 1.99
CA THR A 123 34.83 8.32 2.22
C THR A 123 33.63 8.39 1.28
N VAL A 124 32.41 8.47 1.83
CA VAL A 124 31.18 8.66 1.05
C VAL A 124 30.40 9.85 1.62
N MET A 125 30.13 10.84 0.76
CA MET A 125 29.42 12.07 1.14
C MET A 125 27.89 11.93 1.07
N GLY A 126 27.36 10.89 0.42
CA GLY A 126 25.95 10.55 0.40
C GLY A 126 25.63 9.29 1.19
N ASP A 127 24.58 8.59 0.76
CA ASP A 127 24.12 7.35 1.38
C ASP A 127 25.03 6.16 1.04
N PHE A 128 25.11 5.20 1.96
CA PHE A 128 25.85 3.96 1.80
C PHE A 128 24.94 2.75 1.96
N ASP A 129 24.79 1.97 0.91
CA ASP A 129 24.03 0.72 0.94
C ASP A 129 24.95 -0.47 0.67
N ALA A 130 25.17 -1.27 1.71
CA ALA A 130 25.89 -2.52 1.65
C ALA A 130 25.04 -3.69 2.13
N SER A 131 23.71 -3.57 2.01
CA SER A 131 22.82 -4.66 2.39
C SER A 131 23.08 -5.94 1.60
N GLU A 132 22.76 -7.10 2.19
CA GLU A 132 23.00 -8.43 1.62
C GLU A 132 24.45 -8.68 1.17
N THR A 133 25.42 -8.00 1.78
CA THR A 133 26.85 -8.33 1.64
C THR A 133 27.31 -9.25 2.75
N VAL A 134 28.58 -9.66 2.69
CA VAL A 134 29.22 -10.51 3.70
C VAL A 134 30.06 -9.71 4.70
N ILE A 135 29.84 -8.39 4.79
CA ILE A 135 30.57 -7.50 5.70
C ILE A 135 30.34 -7.90 7.15
N THR A 136 31.44 -8.12 7.87
CA THR A 136 31.43 -8.53 9.28
C THR A 136 31.77 -7.39 10.25
N LYS A 137 32.37 -6.30 9.78
CA LYS A 137 32.75 -5.13 10.57
C LYS A 137 32.82 -3.86 9.73
N LEU A 138 32.62 -2.71 10.37
CA LEU A 138 32.96 -1.40 9.80
C LEU A 138 34.37 -0.96 10.24
N PRO A 139 35.05 -0.10 9.46
CA PRO A 139 36.27 0.60 9.87
C PRO A 139 36.12 1.39 11.18
N GLU A 140 37.22 1.61 11.91
CA GLU A 140 37.17 2.41 13.16
C GLU A 140 36.83 3.89 12.89
N LYS A 141 37.35 4.45 11.80
CA LYS A 141 37.13 5.86 11.40
C LYS A 141 36.06 5.98 10.32
N PHE A 142 34.93 5.30 10.52
CA PHE A 142 33.85 5.30 9.55
C PHE A 142 33.03 6.61 9.61
N ASN A 143 33.22 7.49 8.62
CA ASN A 143 32.54 8.80 8.54
C ASN A 143 31.70 8.88 7.28
N MET A 144 30.39 8.63 7.43
CA MET A 144 29.40 8.73 6.36
C MET A 144 28.48 9.93 6.62
N LYS A 145 28.26 10.76 5.59
CA LYS A 145 27.41 11.95 5.70
C LYS A 145 25.93 11.71 5.41
N GLY A 146 25.58 10.57 4.81
CA GLY A 146 24.20 10.15 4.57
C GLY A 146 23.72 9.06 5.52
N SER A 147 22.73 8.31 5.04
CA SER A 147 22.20 7.10 5.66
C SER A 147 23.09 5.88 5.40
N ILE A 148 23.04 4.90 6.30
CA ILE A 148 23.79 3.65 6.22
C ILE A 148 22.83 2.47 6.26
N CYS A 149 22.87 1.61 5.25
CA CYS A 149 22.10 0.37 5.17
C CYS A 149 23.05 -0.84 5.17
N LEU A 150 22.96 -1.66 6.22
CA LEU A 150 23.72 -2.90 6.41
C LEU A 150 22.78 -4.10 6.60
N LYS A 151 21.52 -3.94 6.19
CA LYS A 151 20.49 -4.97 6.30
C LYS A 151 20.98 -6.32 5.78
N ASN A 152 20.65 -7.39 6.49
CA ASN A 152 21.04 -8.78 6.16
C ASN A 152 22.56 -9.04 6.11
N CYS A 153 23.42 -8.15 6.66
CA CYS A 153 24.85 -8.43 6.78
C CYS A 153 25.17 -9.30 8.01
N PRO A 154 26.26 -10.08 7.99
CA PRO A 154 26.71 -10.87 9.14
C PRO A 154 27.34 -10.03 10.26
N ILE A 155 27.44 -8.70 10.11
CA ILE A 155 27.98 -7.77 11.10
C ILE A 155 27.34 -7.97 12.50
N ASP A 156 28.20 -8.04 13.51
CA ASP A 156 27.82 -8.28 14.91
C ASP A 156 28.32 -7.22 15.89
N ILE A 157 29.16 -6.29 15.43
CA ILE A 157 29.68 -5.15 16.18
C ILE A 157 29.75 -3.88 15.31
N LEU A 158 29.54 -2.73 15.93
CA LEU A 158 29.75 -1.40 15.34
C LEU A 158 30.94 -0.73 16.03
N PRO A 159 31.67 0.18 15.34
CA PRO A 159 32.74 0.95 15.96
C PRO A 159 32.18 1.90 17.03
N ASP A 160 33.00 2.17 18.04
CA ASP A 160 32.69 3.16 19.07
C ASP A 160 32.57 4.56 18.46
N ASP A 161 31.78 5.43 19.11
CA ASP A 161 31.55 6.83 18.69
C ASP A 161 31.00 6.99 17.25
N LEU A 162 30.36 5.94 16.70
CA LEU A 162 29.74 5.98 15.38
C LEU A 162 28.66 7.08 15.32
N TYR A 163 28.84 8.01 14.38
CA TYR A 163 27.87 9.07 14.09
C TYR A 163 27.25 8.86 12.71
N VAL A 164 25.93 8.66 12.67
CA VAL A 164 25.16 8.54 11.43
C VAL A 164 24.32 9.80 11.23
N HIS A 165 24.63 10.54 10.17
CA HIS A 165 23.95 11.79 9.82
C HIS A 165 22.52 11.57 9.27
N GLY A 166 22.24 10.41 8.68
CA GLY A 166 20.92 9.99 8.22
C GLY A 166 20.33 8.84 9.05
N ASP A 167 19.66 7.92 8.36
CA ASP A 167 19.09 6.70 8.93
C ASP A 167 20.16 5.60 9.05
N LEU A 168 19.99 4.68 9.99
CA LEU A 168 20.82 3.49 10.18
C LEU A 168 19.95 2.23 10.15
N ASP A 169 20.05 1.45 9.08
CA ASP A 169 19.36 0.16 8.93
C ASP A 169 20.33 -1.01 9.19
N LEU A 170 20.13 -1.68 10.33
CA LEU A 170 20.84 -2.87 10.78
C LEU A 170 19.90 -4.09 10.83
N SER A 171 18.76 -4.03 10.15
CA SER A 171 17.75 -5.08 10.22
C SER A 171 18.31 -6.43 9.76
N SER A 172 17.93 -7.49 10.48
CA SER A 172 18.38 -8.87 10.24
C SER A 172 19.90 -9.09 10.33
N THR A 173 20.65 -8.19 10.99
CA THR A 173 22.08 -8.39 11.28
C THR A 173 22.29 -9.22 12.55
N GLN A 174 23.56 -9.50 12.89
CA GLN A 174 23.93 -10.28 14.07
C GLN A 174 24.22 -9.42 15.31
N ILE A 175 23.97 -8.11 15.24
CA ILE A 175 24.17 -7.14 16.33
C ILE A 175 23.49 -7.62 17.63
N LYS A 176 24.27 -7.63 18.71
CA LYS A 176 23.81 -8.00 20.07
C LYS A 176 23.80 -6.82 21.03
N VAL A 177 24.71 -5.87 20.82
CA VAL A 177 24.96 -4.69 21.67
C VAL A 177 25.27 -3.51 20.74
N LEU A 178 24.80 -2.31 21.10
CA LEU A 178 25.19 -1.08 20.43
C LEU A 178 26.36 -0.44 21.17
N PRO A 179 27.29 0.23 20.46
CA PRO A 179 28.40 0.93 21.07
C PRO A 179 27.90 2.11 21.92
N ALA A 180 28.73 2.50 22.90
CA ALA A 180 28.50 3.74 23.65
C ALA A 180 28.52 4.95 22.71
N ASN A 181 27.81 6.02 23.08
CA ASN A 181 27.70 7.26 22.32
C ASN A 181 27.14 7.13 20.89
N LEU A 182 26.52 5.99 20.52
CA LEU A 182 25.91 5.83 19.20
C LEU A 182 24.88 6.96 18.95
N ASN A 183 25.11 7.74 17.89
CA ASN A 183 24.25 8.86 17.52
C ASN A 183 23.67 8.65 16.12
N VAL A 184 22.34 8.54 16.04
CA VAL A 184 21.62 8.45 14.78
C VAL A 184 20.72 9.66 14.65
N ALA A 185 21.05 10.53 13.70
CA ALA A 185 20.29 11.76 13.45
C ALA A 185 18.98 11.51 12.70
N GLY A 186 18.84 10.36 12.04
CA GLY A 186 17.59 9.84 11.48
C GLY A 186 16.99 8.72 12.33
N SER A 187 16.40 7.74 11.66
CA SER A 187 15.77 6.55 12.25
C SER A 187 16.76 5.39 12.38
N LEU A 188 16.53 4.52 13.37
CA LEU A 188 17.32 3.33 13.63
C LEU A 188 16.45 2.07 13.46
N ASP A 189 16.80 1.22 12.49
CA ASP A 189 16.16 -0.09 12.31
C ASP A 189 17.06 -1.21 12.85
N LEU A 190 16.61 -1.86 13.91
CA LEU A 190 17.24 -3.02 14.55
C LEU A 190 16.35 -4.25 14.47
N SER A 191 15.35 -4.26 13.61
CA SER A 191 14.38 -5.35 13.53
C SER A 191 15.07 -6.66 13.19
N SER A 192 14.61 -7.75 13.81
CA SER A 192 15.18 -9.11 13.66
C SER A 192 16.67 -9.24 13.98
N THR A 193 17.25 -8.30 14.73
CA THR A 193 18.60 -8.45 15.30
C THR A 193 18.59 -9.26 16.60
N LYS A 194 19.78 -9.54 17.14
CA LYS A 194 19.97 -10.28 18.41
C LYS A 194 20.09 -9.36 19.63
N ILE A 195 19.72 -8.09 19.50
CA ILE A 195 19.84 -7.11 20.57
C ILE A 195 18.95 -7.47 21.78
N LYS A 196 19.50 -7.27 22.98
CA LYS A 196 18.83 -7.57 24.26
C LYS A 196 18.79 -6.41 25.24
N GLU A 197 19.69 -5.45 25.09
CA GLU A 197 19.83 -4.27 25.94
C GLU A 197 20.29 -3.07 25.12
N PHE A 198 20.14 -1.88 25.68
CA PHE A 198 20.57 -0.61 25.10
C PHE A 198 21.59 0.07 25.99
N PRO A 199 22.51 0.85 25.41
CA PRO A 199 23.32 1.77 26.20
C PRO A 199 22.44 2.92 26.74
N ASP A 200 22.78 3.42 27.94
CA ASP A 200 21.98 4.43 28.64
C ASP A 200 21.94 5.79 27.91
N ASP A 201 22.89 6.03 27.01
CA ASP A 201 23.13 7.28 26.29
C ASP A 201 22.65 7.27 24.83
N LEU A 202 21.91 6.23 24.40
CA LEU A 202 21.43 6.11 23.01
C LEU A 202 20.57 7.33 22.60
N VAL A 203 20.97 7.99 21.51
CA VAL A 203 20.22 9.09 20.90
C VAL A 203 19.76 8.71 19.50
N VAL A 204 18.44 8.59 19.32
CA VAL A 204 17.79 8.41 18.02
C VAL A 204 16.82 9.57 17.81
N LYS A 205 17.09 10.43 16.82
CA LYS A 205 16.25 11.60 16.55
C LYS A 205 15.01 11.27 15.72
N GLY A 206 15.02 10.19 14.94
CA GLY A 206 13.90 9.71 14.13
C GLY A 206 13.06 8.63 14.84
N GLY A 207 12.65 7.62 14.07
CA GLY A 207 11.96 6.43 14.59
C GLY A 207 12.92 5.32 15.03
N LEU A 208 12.42 4.37 15.82
CA LEU A 208 13.16 3.20 16.29
C LEU A 208 12.35 1.93 16.04
N ASN A 209 12.88 1.04 15.20
CA ASN A 209 12.26 -0.25 14.90
C ASN A 209 13.01 -1.39 15.60
N LEU A 210 12.34 -2.06 16.53
CA LEU A 210 12.85 -3.21 17.29
C LEU A 210 12.03 -4.47 17.03
N CYS A 211 11.22 -4.48 15.98
CA CYS A 211 10.34 -5.59 15.66
C CYS A 211 11.12 -6.92 15.66
N ASN A 212 10.58 -7.96 16.30
CA ASN A 212 11.16 -9.30 16.32
C ASN A 212 12.57 -9.38 16.95
N THR A 213 12.86 -8.56 17.96
CA THR A 213 14.11 -8.63 18.74
C THR A 213 13.92 -9.28 20.11
N GLY A 214 15.03 -9.68 20.74
CA GLY A 214 15.05 -10.27 22.09
C GLY A 214 15.06 -9.26 23.23
N ILE A 215 14.86 -7.98 22.96
CA ILE A 215 14.87 -6.89 23.95
C ILE A 215 13.83 -7.13 25.05
N GLU A 216 14.22 -7.02 26.31
CA GLU A 216 13.34 -7.26 27.47
C GLU A 216 12.94 -5.97 28.22
N GLU A 217 13.77 -4.93 28.17
CA GLU A 217 13.55 -3.65 28.85
C GLU A 217 14.02 -2.47 27.97
N LEU A 218 13.41 -1.30 28.16
CA LEU A 218 13.80 -0.05 27.51
C LEU A 218 14.43 0.90 28.55
N PRO A 219 15.32 1.81 28.12
CA PRO A 219 15.87 2.84 28.99
C PRO A 219 14.77 3.66 29.69
N PRO A 220 14.93 4.05 30.97
CA PRO A 220 13.87 4.66 31.77
C PRO A 220 13.36 6.01 31.24
N ASN A 221 14.19 6.76 30.50
CA ASN A 221 13.88 8.09 29.96
C ASN A 221 13.94 8.12 28.42
N LEU A 222 13.73 6.97 27.76
CA LEU A 222 13.77 6.89 26.30
C LEU A 222 12.78 7.88 25.67
N THR A 223 13.30 8.71 24.75
CA THR A 223 12.53 9.67 23.95
C THR A 223 12.77 9.38 22.48
N ILE A 224 11.69 9.15 21.72
CA ILE A 224 11.70 8.90 20.28
C ILE A 224 10.87 10.00 19.62
N ASN A 225 11.44 10.77 18.69
CA ASN A 225 10.65 11.82 18.02
C ASN A 225 9.81 11.28 16.84
N GLY A 226 10.13 10.10 16.33
CA GLY A 226 9.32 9.39 15.34
C GLY A 226 8.48 8.27 15.95
N ASP A 227 8.36 7.19 15.20
CA ASP A 227 7.63 5.98 15.58
C ASP A 227 8.50 5.02 16.39
N LEU A 228 7.89 4.25 17.30
CA LEU A 228 8.52 3.18 18.06
C LEU A 228 7.80 1.86 17.80
N ASN A 229 8.45 0.95 17.09
CA ASN A 229 7.91 -0.38 16.80
C ASN A 229 8.55 -1.44 17.71
N LEU A 230 7.76 -1.97 18.66
CA LEU A 230 8.18 -3.03 19.59
C LEU A 230 7.51 -4.37 19.28
N ASN A 231 6.96 -4.54 18.08
CA ASN A 231 6.19 -5.74 17.75
C ASN A 231 7.02 -7.01 17.91
N ALA A 232 6.40 -8.06 18.44
CA ALA A 232 7.02 -9.36 18.69
C ALA A 232 8.32 -9.30 19.55
N THR A 233 8.53 -8.25 20.33
CA THR A 233 9.64 -8.18 21.30
C THR A 233 9.34 -8.93 22.60
N TRP A 234 10.37 -9.14 23.42
CA TRP A 234 10.22 -9.81 24.72
C TRP A 234 9.95 -8.85 25.87
N ILE A 235 9.72 -7.57 25.57
CA ILE A 235 9.41 -6.53 26.55
C ILE A 235 8.21 -6.92 27.41
N LYS A 236 8.39 -6.78 28.72
CA LYS A 236 7.37 -7.09 29.74
C LYS A 236 6.65 -5.85 30.28
N ARG A 237 7.29 -4.68 30.17
CA ARG A 237 6.78 -3.38 30.66
C ARG A 237 7.41 -2.22 29.92
N LEU A 238 6.65 -1.13 29.77
CA LEU A 238 7.18 0.13 29.27
C LEU A 238 7.70 1.01 30.43
N PRO A 239 8.70 1.87 30.18
CA PRO A 239 9.12 2.85 31.17
C PRO A 239 8.02 3.89 31.42
N VAL A 240 7.92 4.41 32.65
CA VAL A 240 6.80 5.25 33.10
C VAL A 240 6.67 6.56 32.29
N ASN A 241 7.81 7.11 31.86
CA ASN A 241 7.92 8.40 31.17
C ASN A 241 8.27 8.26 29.68
N LEU A 242 8.01 7.09 29.07
CA LEU A 242 8.28 6.85 27.65
C LEU A 242 7.63 7.93 26.77
N THR A 243 8.43 8.67 26.00
CA THR A 243 7.89 9.67 25.07
C THR A 243 8.15 9.23 23.65
N VAL A 244 7.09 9.08 22.86
CA VAL A 244 7.12 8.79 21.43
C VAL A 244 6.28 9.89 20.77
N ASN A 245 6.84 10.68 19.85
CA ASN A 245 6.05 11.73 19.19
C ASN A 245 5.29 11.24 17.94
N GLY A 246 5.44 9.96 17.59
CA GLY A 246 4.68 9.26 16.56
C GLY A 246 3.86 8.09 17.11
N TRP A 247 3.87 6.99 16.37
CA TRP A 247 3.16 5.75 16.66
C TRP A 247 3.95 4.83 17.60
N LEU A 248 3.26 4.21 18.56
CA LEU A 248 3.79 3.12 19.38
C LEU A 248 3.09 1.80 19.05
N SER A 249 3.85 0.80 18.58
CA SER A 249 3.34 -0.54 18.28
C SER A 249 3.83 -1.58 19.29
N LEU A 250 2.90 -2.32 19.91
CA LEU A 250 3.14 -3.31 20.96
C LEU A 250 2.55 -4.70 20.65
N SER A 251 2.16 -4.94 19.39
CA SER A 251 1.56 -6.19 18.96
C SER A 251 2.51 -7.37 19.20
N GLY A 252 2.00 -8.48 19.76
CA GLY A 252 2.82 -9.67 20.04
C GLY A 252 3.91 -9.49 21.12
N THR A 253 3.95 -8.36 21.83
CA THR A 253 4.84 -8.18 23.00
C THR A 253 4.43 -9.08 24.17
N ARG A 254 5.31 -9.19 25.17
CA ARG A 254 5.02 -9.87 26.46
C ARG A 254 4.42 -8.95 27.52
N ILE A 255 3.88 -7.79 27.12
CA ILE A 255 3.21 -6.85 28.02
C ILE A 255 1.81 -7.39 28.33
N TYR A 256 1.54 -7.69 29.61
CA TYR A 256 0.23 -8.17 30.07
C TYR A 256 -0.67 -7.04 30.62
N GLN A 257 -0.07 -5.95 31.06
CA GLN A 257 -0.78 -4.81 31.64
C GLN A 257 0.02 -3.52 31.47
N MET A 258 -0.65 -2.44 31.07
CA MET A 258 -0.09 -1.09 31.09
C MET A 258 0.02 -0.58 32.53
N LEU A 259 1.10 0.16 32.84
CA LEU A 259 1.31 0.73 34.17
C LEU A 259 0.15 1.69 34.53
N LYS A 260 -0.35 1.61 35.77
CA LYS A 260 -1.48 2.44 36.24
C LYS A 260 -1.16 3.94 36.18
N ASN A 261 0.09 4.30 36.45
CA ASN A 261 0.60 5.67 36.46
C ASN A 261 1.44 5.97 35.20
N PHE A 262 1.18 5.27 34.10
CA PHE A 262 1.89 5.54 32.84
C PHE A 262 1.64 6.99 32.42
N ASN A 263 2.72 7.76 32.30
CA ASN A 263 2.71 9.17 31.89
C ASN A 263 3.37 9.37 30.53
N GLY A 264 3.64 8.27 29.83
CA GLY A 264 4.18 8.35 28.49
C GLY A 264 3.22 8.98 27.50
N ARG A 265 3.80 9.52 26.42
CA ARG A 265 3.08 10.23 25.36
C ARG A 265 3.32 9.52 24.04
N PHE A 266 2.26 9.40 23.24
CA PHE A 266 2.27 8.91 21.86
C PHE A 266 1.06 9.45 21.12
N ASP A 267 1.23 9.70 19.83
CA ASP A 267 0.17 10.21 18.97
C ASP A 267 -0.80 9.08 18.61
N SER A 268 -0.25 7.91 18.31
CA SER A 268 -0.99 6.69 17.96
C SER A 268 -0.51 5.49 18.78
N LEU A 269 -1.40 4.54 19.06
CA LEU A 269 -1.10 3.31 19.80
C LEU A 269 -1.70 2.10 19.10
N ASP A 270 -0.87 1.09 18.82
CA ASP A 270 -1.31 -0.21 18.38
C ASP A 270 -0.98 -1.28 19.42
N ILE A 271 -2.03 -1.87 19.99
CA ILE A 271 -1.94 -3.05 20.86
C ILE A 271 -2.78 -4.21 20.31
N SER A 272 -3.00 -4.23 19.00
CA SER A 272 -3.68 -5.32 18.31
C SER A 272 -2.99 -6.64 18.58
N CYS A 273 -3.76 -7.73 18.67
CA CYS A 273 -3.25 -9.07 18.99
C CYS A 273 -2.39 -9.14 20.28
N SER A 274 -2.51 -8.16 21.20
CA SER A 274 -1.75 -8.15 22.45
C SER A 274 -2.49 -8.88 23.58
N LYS A 275 -1.73 -9.28 24.61
CA LYS A 275 -2.24 -9.86 25.86
C LYS A 275 -2.65 -8.81 26.90
N ILE A 276 -2.67 -7.53 26.52
CA ILE A 276 -3.01 -6.42 27.41
C ILE A 276 -4.50 -6.49 27.74
N LYS A 277 -4.84 -6.53 29.02
CA LYS A 277 -6.23 -6.67 29.50
C LYS A 277 -6.90 -5.35 29.91
N LYS A 278 -6.10 -4.32 30.20
CA LYS A 278 -6.60 -3.02 30.66
C LYS A 278 -5.73 -1.86 30.15
N LEU A 279 -6.40 -0.81 29.68
CA LEU A 279 -5.81 0.49 29.35
C LEU A 279 -5.75 1.42 30.58
N PRO A 280 -4.78 2.35 30.65
CA PRO A 280 -4.70 3.32 31.75
C PRO A 280 -5.87 4.32 31.69
N ASP A 281 -6.32 4.80 32.87
CA ASP A 281 -7.56 5.59 32.98
C ASP A 281 -7.43 7.00 32.38
N ASN A 282 -6.20 7.52 32.30
CA ASN A 282 -5.82 8.84 31.76
C ASN A 282 -5.38 8.82 30.28
N LEU A 283 -5.59 7.71 29.57
CA LEU A 283 -5.18 7.57 28.16
C LEU A 283 -5.84 8.62 27.26
N LYS A 284 -5.00 9.35 26.52
CA LYS A 284 -5.41 10.27 25.45
C LYS A 284 -4.64 9.89 24.19
N ILE A 285 -5.35 9.79 23.07
CA ILE A 285 -4.78 9.44 21.76
C ILE A 285 -5.06 10.60 20.82
N LYS A 286 -4.00 11.21 20.28
CA LYS A 286 -4.13 12.37 19.40
C LYS A 286 -4.60 11.94 18.02
N ASP A 287 -4.11 10.81 17.53
CA ASP A 287 -4.44 10.26 16.23
C ASP A 287 -5.16 8.92 16.41
N SER A 288 -4.51 7.77 16.27
CA SER A 288 -5.21 6.48 16.09
C SER A 288 -4.94 5.46 17.20
N LEU A 289 -5.98 4.69 17.57
CA LEU A 289 -5.92 3.63 18.57
C LEU A 289 -6.40 2.30 17.97
N ASN A 290 -5.46 1.35 17.80
CA ASN A 290 -5.75 0.01 17.34
C ASN A 290 -5.75 -0.99 18.51
N LEU A 291 -6.92 -1.57 18.79
CA LEU A 291 -7.14 -2.61 19.81
C LEU A 291 -7.60 -3.94 19.19
N GLU A 292 -7.54 -4.11 17.87
CA GLU A 292 -8.13 -5.25 17.16
C GLU A 292 -7.59 -6.59 17.69
N PHE A 293 -8.46 -7.57 17.84
CA PHE A 293 -8.11 -8.91 18.33
C PHE A 293 -7.41 -8.94 19.72
N SER A 294 -7.49 -7.86 20.50
CA SER A 294 -6.91 -7.79 21.85
C SER A 294 -7.83 -8.38 22.93
N GLU A 295 -7.27 -8.65 24.11
CA GLU A 295 -8.02 -9.10 25.30
C GLU A 295 -8.71 -7.97 26.07
N ILE A 296 -8.77 -6.75 25.52
CA ILE A 296 -9.40 -5.59 26.17
C ILE A 296 -10.91 -5.82 26.30
N LYS A 297 -11.42 -5.66 27.53
CA LYS A 297 -12.85 -5.84 27.85
C LYS A 297 -13.60 -4.53 28.08
N LYS A 298 -12.87 -3.45 28.36
CA LYS A 298 -13.43 -2.13 28.72
C LYS A 298 -12.47 -1.01 28.28
N LEU A 299 -13.04 0.06 27.76
CA LEU A 299 -12.32 1.31 27.48
C LEU A 299 -12.32 2.23 28.73
N PRO A 300 -11.31 3.10 28.89
CA PRO A 300 -11.29 4.15 29.91
C PRO A 300 -12.52 5.08 29.82
N LYS A 301 -13.02 5.55 30.97
CA LYS A 301 -14.25 6.37 31.04
C LYS A 301 -14.18 7.66 30.22
N ASN A 302 -13.00 8.26 30.15
CA ASN A 302 -12.75 9.55 29.50
C ASN A 302 -11.87 9.41 28.25
N LEU A 303 -11.87 8.24 27.61
CA LEU A 303 -11.09 8.02 26.40
C LEU A 303 -11.53 8.99 25.29
N SER A 304 -10.56 9.65 24.69
CA SER A 304 -10.71 10.48 23.49
C SER A 304 -9.66 10.06 22.47
N VAL A 305 -10.09 9.91 21.21
CA VAL A 305 -9.26 9.53 20.07
C VAL A 305 -9.48 10.56 18.97
N GLY A 306 -8.44 11.31 18.58
CA GLY A 306 -8.60 12.38 17.58
C GLY A 306 -8.77 11.87 16.15
N GLY A 307 -8.23 10.69 15.83
CA GLY A 307 -8.34 9.98 14.57
C GLY A 307 -9.19 8.72 14.71
N GLU A 308 -8.60 7.57 14.35
CA GLU A 308 -9.32 6.31 14.14
C GLU A 308 -9.32 5.42 15.40
N LEU A 309 -10.43 4.75 15.69
CA LEU A 309 -10.55 3.79 16.78
C LEU A 309 -10.97 2.41 16.25
N TYR A 310 -10.05 1.46 16.31
CA TYR A 310 -10.28 0.08 15.85
C TYR A 310 -10.46 -0.87 17.03
N LEU A 311 -11.65 -1.47 17.14
CA LEU A 311 -12.05 -2.39 18.21
C LEU A 311 -12.46 -3.77 17.68
N GLU A 312 -12.14 -4.08 16.43
CA GLU A 312 -12.59 -5.30 15.77
C GLU A 312 -12.25 -6.55 16.60
N SER A 313 -13.22 -7.45 16.71
CA SER A 313 -13.06 -8.75 17.37
C SER A 313 -12.59 -8.66 18.83
N THR A 314 -12.84 -7.54 19.51
CA THR A 314 -12.60 -7.39 20.96
C THR A 314 -13.78 -7.87 21.80
N ASP A 315 -13.51 -8.15 23.08
CA ASP A 315 -14.51 -8.57 24.06
C ASP A 315 -15.31 -7.40 24.69
N ILE A 316 -15.19 -6.20 24.14
CA ILE A 316 -15.83 -4.98 24.64
C ILE A 316 -17.35 -5.10 24.54
N LYS A 317 -18.04 -4.82 25.65
CA LYS A 317 -19.50 -4.92 25.77
C LYS A 317 -20.23 -3.57 25.77
N LYS A 318 -19.51 -2.48 26.10
CA LYS A 318 -20.06 -1.13 26.23
C LYS A 318 -19.00 -0.10 25.89
N LEU A 319 -19.41 0.96 25.20
CA LEU A 319 -18.60 2.15 24.96
C LEU A 319 -18.79 3.17 26.11
N PRO A 320 -17.78 3.99 26.44
CA PRO A 320 -17.92 5.10 27.38
C PRO A 320 -18.98 6.12 26.92
N LYS A 321 -19.71 6.72 27.86
CA LYS A 321 -20.81 7.67 27.56
C LYS A 321 -20.33 8.89 26.74
N ASN A 322 -19.11 9.36 27.03
CA ASN A 322 -18.52 10.57 26.45
C ASN A 322 -17.38 10.22 25.47
N LEU A 323 -17.37 9.01 24.90
CA LEU A 323 -16.36 8.62 23.92
C LEU A 323 -16.42 9.56 22.71
N SER A 324 -15.28 10.15 22.35
CA SER A 324 -15.10 10.95 21.14
C SER A 324 -14.07 10.29 20.23
N VAL A 325 -14.43 10.15 18.96
CA VAL A 325 -13.60 9.60 17.88
C VAL A 325 -13.71 10.59 16.72
N GLY A 326 -12.61 11.23 16.32
CA GLY A 326 -12.65 12.24 15.26
C GLY A 326 -12.69 11.65 13.84
N GLY A 327 -12.14 10.44 13.67
CA GLY A 327 -12.11 9.68 12.44
C GLY A 327 -13.10 8.51 12.42
N THR A 328 -12.65 7.33 11.99
CA THR A 328 -13.46 6.11 11.92
C THR A 328 -13.61 5.40 13.25
N LEU A 329 -14.77 4.78 13.47
CA LEU A 329 -14.95 3.76 14.50
C LEU A 329 -15.24 2.39 13.88
N ASN A 330 -14.36 1.40 14.12
CA ASN A 330 -14.59 0.00 13.77
C ASN A 330 -15.03 -0.80 15.01
N LEU A 331 -16.28 -1.29 15.01
CA LEU A 331 -16.88 -2.16 16.02
C LEU A 331 -17.18 -3.56 15.50
N GLN A 332 -16.59 -3.95 14.36
CA GLN A 332 -16.82 -5.24 13.74
C GLN A 332 -16.62 -6.39 14.73
N CYS A 333 -17.55 -7.34 14.74
CA CYS A 333 -17.49 -8.54 15.59
C CYS A 333 -17.36 -8.28 17.11
N THR A 334 -17.67 -7.07 17.60
CA THR A 334 -17.70 -6.76 19.03
C THR A 334 -19.00 -7.21 19.71
N ARG A 335 -19.02 -7.18 21.05
CA ARG A 335 -20.23 -7.45 21.87
C ARG A 335 -20.96 -6.17 22.30
N VAL A 336 -20.63 -5.03 21.70
CA VAL A 336 -21.28 -3.75 21.98
C VAL A 336 -22.74 -3.78 21.54
N LYS A 337 -23.67 -3.49 22.46
CA LYS A 337 -25.11 -3.54 22.16
C LYS A 337 -25.71 -2.21 21.73
N LYS A 338 -25.08 -1.09 22.08
CA LYS A 338 -25.59 0.28 21.86
C LYS A 338 -24.44 1.25 21.65
N LEU A 339 -24.65 2.22 20.77
CA LEU A 339 -23.79 3.38 20.61
C LEU A 339 -24.13 4.45 21.68
N PRO A 340 -23.17 5.33 22.06
CA PRO A 340 -23.43 6.47 22.95
C PRO A 340 -24.44 7.47 22.35
N GLN A 341 -25.15 8.21 23.21
CA GLN A 341 -26.22 9.14 22.78
C GLN A 341 -25.71 10.34 21.97
N ASN A 342 -24.54 10.87 22.31
CA ASN A 342 -23.90 12.00 21.60
C ASN A 342 -22.76 11.52 20.71
N PHE A 343 -22.89 10.32 20.16
CA PHE A 343 -21.87 9.72 19.31
C PHE A 343 -21.82 10.44 17.96
N ASN A 344 -20.67 10.99 17.61
CA ASN A 344 -20.43 11.68 16.35
C ASN A 344 -19.17 11.12 15.70
N VAL A 345 -19.31 10.58 14.50
CA VAL A 345 -18.23 10.06 13.66
C VAL A 345 -18.55 10.49 12.24
N LYS A 346 -17.66 11.28 11.64
CA LYS A 346 -17.88 11.84 10.30
C LYS A 346 -17.24 10.99 9.21
N ASN A 347 -16.15 10.28 9.51
CA ASN A 347 -15.43 9.49 8.52
C ASN A 347 -16.11 8.13 8.30
N GLY A 348 -15.72 7.09 9.01
CA GLY A 348 -16.27 5.74 8.84
C GLY A 348 -16.95 5.18 10.08
N LEU A 349 -18.05 4.45 9.92
CA LEU A 349 -18.63 3.64 10.98
C LEU A 349 -18.84 2.21 10.50
N ASP A 350 -18.09 1.27 11.08
CA ASP A 350 -18.26 -0.16 10.82
C ASP A 350 -18.87 -0.86 12.04
N LEU A 351 -20.08 -1.39 11.87
CA LEU A 351 -20.82 -2.12 12.90
C LEU A 351 -20.97 -3.60 12.55
N SER A 352 -20.26 -4.10 11.54
CA SER A 352 -20.50 -5.40 10.93
C SER A 352 -20.50 -6.53 11.96
N PHE A 353 -21.51 -7.40 11.88
CA PHE A 353 -21.67 -8.55 12.77
C PHE A 353 -21.73 -8.23 14.28
N SER A 354 -21.97 -6.96 14.65
CA SER A 354 -22.22 -6.56 16.04
C SER A 354 -23.69 -6.76 16.42
N PRO A 355 -24.02 -6.90 17.72
CA PRO A 355 -25.40 -7.04 18.18
C PRO A 355 -26.18 -5.70 18.23
N ILE A 356 -25.61 -4.60 17.72
CA ILE A 356 -26.26 -3.29 17.65
C ILE A 356 -27.53 -3.39 16.79
N ASP A 357 -28.61 -2.79 17.28
CA ASP A 357 -29.94 -2.86 16.66
C ASP A 357 -30.50 -1.49 16.25
N ARG A 358 -29.82 -0.40 16.57
CA ARG A 358 -30.20 0.97 16.22
C ARG A 358 -28.98 1.86 15.97
N LEU A 359 -29.11 2.77 15.01
CA LEU A 359 -28.17 3.88 14.79
C LEU A 359 -28.54 5.08 15.68
N PRO A 360 -27.62 6.03 15.90
CA PRO A 360 -27.93 7.29 16.58
C PRO A 360 -28.93 8.11 15.76
N GLU A 361 -29.90 8.76 16.42
CA GLU A 361 -30.94 9.55 15.74
C GLU A 361 -30.38 10.79 15.03
N ASN A 362 -29.25 11.32 15.51
CA ASN A 362 -28.55 12.47 14.95
C ASN A 362 -27.61 12.13 13.79
N LEU A 363 -27.50 10.85 13.39
CA LEU A 363 -26.63 10.44 12.28
C LEU A 363 -27.30 10.80 10.94
N GLN A 364 -27.02 12.00 10.45
CA GLN A 364 -27.54 12.50 9.18
C GLN A 364 -26.51 12.46 8.05
N GLU A 365 -25.23 12.65 8.36
CA GLU A 365 -24.14 12.67 7.38
C GLU A 365 -22.97 11.83 7.88
N ILE A 366 -22.40 11.02 7.00
CA ILE A 366 -21.18 10.24 7.24
C ILE A 366 -20.50 9.92 5.93
N ASN A 367 -19.17 9.80 5.90
CA ASN A 367 -18.47 9.42 4.68
C ASN A 367 -18.75 7.96 4.30
N LYS A 368 -18.55 7.00 5.23
CA LYS A 368 -18.74 5.57 4.99
C LYS A 368 -19.51 4.87 6.12
N LEU A 369 -20.49 4.03 5.76
CA LEU A 369 -21.30 3.29 6.72
C LEU A 369 -21.41 1.80 6.36
N VAL A 370 -20.98 0.93 7.26
CA VAL A 370 -21.00 -0.53 7.07
C VAL A 370 -21.78 -1.19 8.21
N LEU A 371 -22.91 -1.83 7.86
CA LEU A 371 -23.88 -2.43 8.78
C LEU A 371 -24.14 -3.91 8.47
N THR A 372 -23.18 -4.57 7.81
CA THR A 372 -23.34 -5.94 7.31
C THR A 372 -23.69 -6.90 8.44
N GLY A 373 -24.72 -7.72 8.24
CA GLY A 373 -25.13 -8.73 9.23
C GLY A 373 -25.64 -8.19 10.58
N THR A 374 -25.90 -6.88 10.71
CA THR A 374 -26.41 -6.27 11.96
C THR A 374 -27.89 -6.56 12.21
N LYS A 375 -28.37 -6.23 13.42
CA LYS A 375 -29.80 -6.32 13.80
C LYS A 375 -30.59 -5.05 13.50
N ILE A 376 -29.94 -4.05 12.90
CA ILE A 376 -30.55 -2.77 12.54
C ILE A 376 -31.69 -2.98 11.55
N ARG A 377 -32.81 -2.29 11.79
CA ARG A 377 -34.05 -2.44 11.02
C ARG A 377 -34.37 -1.25 10.13
N ASN A 378 -33.90 -0.07 10.50
CA ASN A 378 -34.16 1.18 9.82
C ASN A 378 -32.88 2.01 9.76
N LEU A 379 -32.71 2.74 8.67
CA LEU A 379 -31.75 3.85 8.57
C LEU A 379 -32.45 5.15 9.00
N PRO A 380 -31.71 6.15 9.51
CA PRO A 380 -32.23 7.50 9.72
C PRO A 380 -32.84 8.10 8.44
N ASP A 381 -33.86 8.95 8.61
CA ASP A 381 -34.42 9.73 7.51
C ASP A 381 -33.40 10.76 7.02
N ASN A 382 -33.39 11.04 5.71
CA ASN A 382 -32.46 11.97 5.04
C ASN A 382 -30.97 11.66 5.26
N LEU A 383 -30.64 10.40 5.55
CA LEU A 383 -29.25 9.96 5.66
C LEU A 383 -28.51 10.21 4.34
N ARG A 384 -27.39 10.94 4.44
CA ARG A 384 -26.46 11.21 3.35
C ARG A 384 -25.13 10.51 3.62
N ILE A 385 -24.69 9.74 2.64
CA ILE A 385 -23.43 8.99 2.69
C ILE A 385 -22.56 9.43 1.54
N GLU A 386 -21.36 9.95 1.83
CA GLU A 386 -20.50 10.52 0.78
C GLU A 386 -19.88 9.46 -0.13
N THR A 387 -19.56 8.28 0.38
CA THR A 387 -18.97 7.19 -0.42
C THR A 387 -19.85 5.94 -0.35
N ASP A 388 -19.58 5.03 0.59
CA ASP A 388 -20.13 3.68 0.59
C ASP A 388 -21.16 3.43 1.69
N LEU A 389 -22.31 2.86 1.31
CA LEU A 389 -23.28 2.24 2.22
C LEU A 389 -23.33 0.73 1.99
N ARG A 390 -22.88 -0.04 2.99
CA ARG A 390 -23.02 -1.51 2.99
C ARG A 390 -24.00 -1.95 4.06
N ILE A 391 -25.14 -2.51 3.65
CA ILE A 391 -26.16 -3.05 4.57
C ILE A 391 -26.53 -4.50 4.23
N SER A 392 -25.64 -5.21 3.54
CA SER A 392 -25.86 -6.58 3.12
C SER A 392 -26.13 -7.50 4.31
N GLU A 393 -27.01 -8.47 4.11
CA GLU A 393 -27.44 -9.43 5.16
C GLU A 393 -28.09 -8.82 6.43
N SER A 394 -28.38 -7.51 6.43
CA SER A 394 -29.02 -6.82 7.56
C SER A 394 -30.53 -7.14 7.69
N LYS A 395 -31.16 -6.63 8.77
CA LYS A 395 -32.61 -6.73 8.99
C LYS A 395 -33.40 -5.55 8.40
N ILE A 396 -32.76 -4.68 7.63
CA ILE A 396 -33.40 -3.54 6.98
C ILE A 396 -34.39 -4.02 5.92
N LYS A 397 -35.59 -3.44 5.93
CA LYS A 397 -36.71 -3.81 5.04
C LYS A 397 -37.06 -2.74 4.02
N LYS A 398 -36.71 -1.49 4.27
CA LYS A 398 -36.98 -0.33 3.41
C LYS A 398 -35.81 0.66 3.53
N LEU A 399 -35.45 1.31 2.43
CA LEU A 399 -34.55 2.46 2.43
C LEU A 399 -35.33 3.76 2.66
N PRO A 400 -34.73 4.80 3.28
CA PRO A 400 -35.31 6.14 3.35
C PRO A 400 -35.59 6.70 1.96
N ASP A 401 -36.66 7.50 1.82
CA ASP A 401 -37.13 7.94 0.50
C ASP A 401 -36.13 8.86 -0.24
N ASN A 402 -35.34 9.64 0.52
CA ASN A 402 -34.33 10.58 0.02
C ASN A 402 -32.88 10.14 0.31
N LEU A 403 -32.64 8.84 0.45
CA LEU A 403 -31.28 8.32 0.71
C LEU A 403 -30.32 8.74 -0.42
N TYR A 404 -29.19 9.32 -0.02
CA TYR A 404 -28.06 9.63 -0.92
C TYR A 404 -26.85 8.77 -0.55
N VAL A 405 -26.23 8.16 -1.57
CA VAL A 405 -24.96 7.42 -1.46
C VAL A 405 -24.07 7.88 -2.62
N GLY A 406 -22.90 8.44 -2.34
CA GLY A 406 -22.05 8.99 -3.41
C GLY A 406 -21.47 7.91 -4.31
N ASP A 407 -21.05 6.77 -3.76
CA ASP A 407 -20.37 5.72 -4.53
C ASP A 407 -21.21 4.44 -4.61
N THR A 408 -20.99 3.50 -3.68
CA THR A 408 -21.59 2.16 -3.75
C THR A 408 -22.66 1.96 -2.68
N LEU A 409 -23.85 1.53 -3.15
CA LEU A 409 -24.92 1.01 -2.31
C LEU A 409 -24.98 -0.52 -2.40
N ASP A 410 -24.55 -1.21 -1.35
CA ASP A 410 -24.71 -2.66 -1.21
C ASP A 410 -25.89 -3.00 -0.31
N ILE A 411 -26.97 -3.49 -0.92
CA ILE A 411 -28.15 -4.03 -0.22
C ILE A 411 -28.37 -5.52 -0.51
N SER A 412 -27.32 -6.21 -0.95
CA SER A 412 -27.40 -7.62 -1.31
C SER A 412 -27.87 -8.49 -0.14
N LYS A 413 -28.58 -9.58 -0.46
CA LYS A 413 -29.11 -10.53 0.53
C LYS A 413 -30.00 -9.90 1.62
N THR A 414 -30.56 -8.71 1.39
CA THR A 414 -31.52 -8.08 2.31
C THR A 414 -32.97 -8.50 2.00
N LYS A 415 -33.90 -8.12 2.87
CA LYS A 415 -35.35 -8.32 2.66
C LYS A 415 -36.04 -7.13 1.99
N ILE A 416 -35.28 -6.20 1.42
CA ILE A 416 -35.82 -5.03 0.72
C ILE A 416 -36.59 -5.50 -0.53
N LYS A 417 -37.78 -4.92 -0.72
CA LYS A 417 -38.71 -5.28 -1.80
C LYS A 417 -38.76 -4.25 -2.94
N SER A 418 -38.34 -3.01 -2.67
CA SER A 418 -38.38 -1.91 -3.63
C SER A 418 -37.33 -0.87 -3.29
N LEU A 419 -36.81 -0.20 -4.31
CA LEU A 419 -36.00 1.01 -4.17
C LEU A 419 -36.93 2.24 -4.15
N PRO A 420 -36.65 3.26 -3.32
CA PRO A 420 -37.44 4.49 -3.32
C PRO A 420 -37.23 5.29 -4.60
N ALA A 421 -38.24 6.06 -5.01
CA ALA A 421 -38.16 6.87 -6.24
C ALA A 421 -37.12 8.00 -6.14
N GLY A 422 -36.90 8.54 -4.94
CA GLY A 422 -35.90 9.59 -4.67
C GLY A 422 -34.49 9.09 -4.38
N LEU A 423 -34.23 7.77 -4.51
CA LEU A 423 -32.91 7.19 -4.26
C LEU A 423 -31.86 7.80 -5.19
N LYS A 424 -30.74 8.29 -4.63
CA LYS A 424 -29.58 8.74 -5.40
C LYS A 424 -28.37 7.90 -5.04
N VAL A 425 -27.77 7.28 -6.05
CA VAL A 425 -26.50 6.55 -5.93
C VAL A 425 -25.60 7.00 -7.07
N GLY A 426 -24.33 7.32 -6.81
CA GLY A 426 -23.44 7.81 -7.88
C GLY A 426 -22.84 6.70 -8.73
N GLU A 427 -22.18 5.69 -8.13
CA GLU A 427 -21.42 4.71 -8.90
C GLU A 427 -22.13 3.38 -9.11
N CYS A 428 -22.36 2.64 -8.02
CA CYS A 428 -22.72 1.22 -8.09
C CYS A 428 -23.88 0.85 -7.16
N ILE A 429 -24.72 -0.07 -7.62
CA ILE A 429 -25.72 -0.71 -6.74
C ILE A 429 -25.60 -2.22 -6.80
N LEU A 430 -25.42 -2.85 -5.64
CA LEU A 430 -25.43 -4.32 -5.50
C LEU A 430 -26.78 -4.77 -4.93
N LEU A 431 -27.63 -5.36 -5.79
CA LEU A 431 -28.98 -5.84 -5.44
C LEU A 431 -29.09 -7.36 -5.39
N HIS A 432 -27.99 -8.09 -5.54
CA HIS A 432 -28.09 -9.53 -5.74
C HIS A 432 -28.72 -10.23 -4.53
N ASP A 433 -29.47 -11.29 -4.82
CA ASP A 433 -30.20 -12.08 -3.82
C ASP A 433 -31.24 -11.29 -3.00
N THR A 434 -31.84 -10.25 -3.59
CA THR A 434 -32.97 -9.49 -3.02
C THR A 434 -34.31 -9.86 -3.66
N LYS A 435 -35.42 -9.37 -3.08
CA LYS A 435 -36.79 -9.55 -3.63
C LYS A 435 -37.26 -8.38 -4.49
N ILE A 436 -36.36 -7.49 -4.90
CA ILE A 436 -36.69 -6.32 -5.71
C ILE A 436 -37.21 -6.78 -7.07
N SER A 437 -38.34 -6.23 -7.50
CA SER A 437 -39.04 -6.60 -8.74
C SER A 437 -39.00 -5.53 -9.82
N LYS A 438 -38.65 -4.29 -9.47
CA LYS A 438 -38.55 -3.14 -10.39
C LYS A 438 -37.46 -2.18 -9.94
N LEU A 439 -36.82 -1.52 -10.90
CA LEU A 439 -35.92 -0.39 -10.68
C LEU A 439 -36.71 0.93 -10.81
N PRO A 440 -36.31 2.01 -10.12
CA PRO A 440 -36.87 3.35 -10.33
C PRO A 440 -36.66 3.83 -11.76
N ASN A 441 -37.60 4.60 -12.29
CA ASN A 441 -37.39 5.34 -13.54
C ASN A 441 -36.33 6.42 -13.30
N ASN A 442 -35.39 6.59 -14.23
CA ASN A 442 -34.27 7.55 -14.16
C ASN A 442 -33.14 7.19 -13.18
N LEU A 443 -32.97 5.90 -12.86
CA LEU A 443 -31.79 5.45 -12.12
C LEU A 443 -30.53 5.63 -13.01
N LYS A 444 -29.68 6.58 -12.65
CA LYS A 444 -28.40 6.87 -13.32
C LYS A 444 -27.24 6.45 -12.43
N LEU A 445 -26.34 5.64 -12.98
CA LEU A 445 -25.16 5.15 -12.28
C LEU A 445 -23.94 5.33 -13.18
N SER A 446 -22.86 5.94 -12.67
CA SER A 446 -21.65 6.16 -13.45
C SER A 446 -20.93 4.86 -13.81
N HIS A 447 -21.16 3.79 -13.02
CA HIS A 447 -20.55 2.49 -13.21
C HIS A 447 -21.60 1.40 -13.50
N GLY A 448 -22.34 0.89 -12.50
CA GLY A 448 -23.24 -0.21 -12.82
C GLY A 448 -24.02 -0.86 -11.69
N ILE A 449 -24.70 -1.96 -12.05
CA ILE A 449 -25.67 -2.59 -11.17
C ILE A 449 -25.64 -4.13 -11.23
N ASN A 450 -25.72 -4.75 -10.05
CA ASN A 450 -25.86 -6.20 -9.91
C ASN A 450 -27.29 -6.61 -9.58
N LEU A 451 -27.95 -7.24 -10.54
CA LEU A 451 -29.33 -7.71 -10.48
C LEU A 451 -29.46 -9.24 -10.36
N LYS A 452 -28.35 -9.98 -10.18
CA LYS A 452 -28.39 -11.45 -10.11
C LYS A 452 -29.35 -11.90 -9.00
N ASN A 453 -30.17 -12.91 -9.29
CA ASN A 453 -31.11 -13.50 -8.34
C ASN A 453 -32.16 -12.54 -7.76
N THR A 454 -32.45 -11.42 -8.44
CA THR A 454 -33.60 -10.55 -8.11
C THR A 454 -34.91 -11.08 -8.71
N ALA A 455 -36.03 -10.39 -8.40
CA ALA A 455 -37.34 -10.61 -9.03
C ALA A 455 -37.58 -9.70 -10.26
N ILE A 456 -36.57 -8.93 -10.69
CA ILE A 456 -36.65 -8.04 -11.86
C ILE A 456 -36.84 -8.88 -13.13
N ARG A 457 -37.83 -8.50 -13.94
CA ARG A 457 -38.17 -9.16 -15.21
C ARG A 457 -38.00 -8.26 -16.43
N SER A 458 -37.76 -6.97 -16.23
CA SER A 458 -37.53 -6.02 -17.31
C SER A 458 -36.64 -4.88 -16.83
N LEU A 459 -35.78 -4.40 -17.72
CA LEU A 459 -34.97 -3.20 -17.52
C LEU A 459 -35.79 -1.96 -17.93
N PRO A 460 -35.72 -0.83 -17.20
CA PRO A 460 -36.30 0.42 -17.67
C PRO A 460 -35.47 0.99 -18.82
N GLU A 461 -36.11 1.63 -19.80
CA GLU A 461 -35.46 2.13 -21.01
C GLU A 461 -34.46 3.27 -20.73
N ASN A 462 -34.66 4.03 -19.64
CA ASN A 462 -33.76 5.10 -19.22
C ASN A 462 -32.69 4.64 -18.20
N LEU A 463 -32.40 3.34 -18.13
CA LEU A 463 -31.33 2.81 -17.30
C LEU A 463 -29.96 3.18 -17.90
N ASP A 464 -29.21 3.98 -17.15
CA ASP A 464 -27.86 4.41 -17.53
C ASP A 464 -26.82 3.67 -16.67
N VAL A 465 -26.08 2.75 -17.30
CA VAL A 465 -25.06 1.89 -16.67
C VAL A 465 -23.96 1.51 -17.67
N ARG A 466 -22.72 1.39 -17.21
CA ARG A 466 -21.58 0.81 -17.95
C ARG A 466 -21.37 -0.67 -17.66
N TRP A 467 -21.81 -1.13 -16.50
CA TRP A 467 -21.77 -2.53 -16.08
C TRP A 467 -23.15 -3.01 -15.61
N LEU A 468 -23.55 -4.18 -16.09
CA LEU A 468 -24.85 -4.77 -15.84
C LEU A 468 -24.72 -6.29 -15.65
N CYS A 469 -24.81 -6.70 -14.39
CA CYS A 469 -24.73 -8.09 -14.00
C CYS A 469 -26.13 -8.64 -13.73
N LEU A 470 -26.61 -9.62 -14.51
CA LEU A 470 -28.01 -10.08 -14.44
C LEU A 470 -28.19 -11.58 -14.70
N SER A 471 -29.34 -12.11 -14.30
CA SER A 471 -29.79 -13.46 -14.68
C SER A 471 -30.46 -13.43 -16.05
N LEU A 472 -29.70 -13.62 -17.13
CA LEU A 472 -30.14 -13.45 -18.55
C LEU A 472 -31.50 -14.07 -18.87
N ASN A 473 -31.74 -15.30 -18.42
CA ASN A 473 -32.98 -16.04 -18.68
C ASN A 473 -34.22 -15.47 -17.97
N LYS A 474 -34.06 -14.55 -17.02
CA LYS A 474 -35.16 -13.94 -16.26
C LYS A 474 -35.65 -12.61 -16.84
N ILE A 475 -34.84 -11.94 -17.67
CA ILE A 475 -35.13 -10.61 -18.21
C ILE A 475 -35.83 -10.76 -19.56
N LYS A 476 -37.05 -10.23 -19.67
CA LYS A 476 -37.94 -10.42 -20.82
C LYS A 476 -37.59 -9.51 -22.01
N ASN A 477 -37.16 -8.29 -21.73
CA ASN A 477 -36.86 -7.27 -22.74
C ASN A 477 -35.37 -7.20 -23.11
N ILE A 478 -34.72 -8.37 -23.18
CA ILE A 478 -33.38 -8.52 -23.76
C ILE A 478 -33.37 -9.70 -24.73
N ALA A 479 -32.35 -9.76 -25.57
CA ALA A 479 -31.97 -10.94 -26.35
C ALA A 479 -30.51 -11.25 -26.07
N TYR A 480 -30.13 -12.53 -26.04
CA TYR A 480 -28.76 -12.92 -25.70
C TYR A 480 -28.30 -14.17 -26.45
N ARG A 481 -26.98 -14.32 -26.53
CA ARG A 481 -26.26 -15.52 -27.00
C ARG A 481 -25.16 -15.83 -25.99
N LYS A 482 -24.98 -17.11 -25.68
CA LYS A 482 -23.91 -17.60 -24.81
C LYS A 482 -22.91 -18.38 -25.64
N ASN A 483 -21.69 -18.50 -25.13
CA ASN A 483 -20.62 -19.26 -25.78
C ASN A 483 -20.35 -18.81 -27.23
N CYS A 484 -20.37 -17.49 -27.48
CA CYS A 484 -20.21 -16.91 -28.82
C CYS A 484 -18.81 -17.08 -29.41
N THR A 485 -17.83 -17.50 -28.60
CA THR A 485 -16.45 -17.75 -29.03
C THR A 485 -15.85 -18.88 -28.20
N SER A 486 -14.65 -19.34 -28.58
CA SER A 486 -13.80 -20.28 -27.84
C SER A 486 -13.64 -19.91 -26.35
N LYS A 487 -13.58 -18.61 -26.03
CA LYS A 487 -13.46 -18.05 -24.68
C LYS A 487 -14.80 -17.92 -23.95
N LYS A 488 -15.86 -18.57 -24.46
CA LYS A 488 -17.20 -18.62 -23.88
C LYS A 488 -17.83 -17.25 -23.60
N LYS A 489 -17.56 -16.26 -24.47
CA LYS A 489 -18.14 -14.91 -24.36
C LYS A 489 -19.66 -14.97 -24.43
N THR A 490 -20.32 -14.10 -23.68
CA THR A 490 -21.77 -13.93 -23.70
C THR A 490 -22.10 -12.56 -24.26
N ILE A 491 -23.01 -12.48 -25.21
CA ILE A 491 -23.49 -11.21 -25.79
C ILE A 491 -24.96 -11.05 -25.44
N PHE A 492 -25.37 -9.86 -25.05
CA PHE A 492 -26.80 -9.53 -24.96
C PHE A 492 -27.08 -8.10 -25.42
N ALA A 493 -28.27 -7.91 -25.99
CA ALA A 493 -28.79 -6.61 -26.39
C ALA A 493 -29.93 -6.20 -25.45
N ALA A 494 -29.99 -4.91 -25.13
CA ALA A 494 -31.08 -4.26 -24.43
C ALA A 494 -31.47 -2.97 -25.17
N TYR A 495 -32.74 -2.57 -25.10
CA TYR A 495 -33.20 -1.30 -25.66
C TYR A 495 -33.17 -0.24 -24.55
N LEU A 496 -32.20 0.66 -24.62
CA LEU A 496 -31.91 1.68 -23.61
C LEU A 496 -31.62 3.02 -24.29
N HIS A 497 -32.15 4.12 -23.75
CA HIS A 497 -32.00 5.47 -24.29
C HIS A 497 -32.33 5.54 -25.78
N GLU A 498 -33.47 4.97 -26.18
CA GLU A 498 -33.96 4.95 -27.56
C GLU A 498 -33.04 4.22 -28.57
N GLU A 499 -32.08 3.43 -28.07
CA GLU A 499 -31.14 2.70 -28.90
C GLU A 499 -30.96 1.24 -28.43
N PHE A 500 -30.58 0.36 -29.37
CA PHE A 500 -30.11 -0.98 -29.03
C PHE A 500 -28.68 -0.91 -28.51
N LYS A 501 -28.50 -1.22 -27.23
CA LYS A 501 -27.20 -1.28 -26.55
C LYS A 501 -26.75 -2.73 -26.42
N ILE A 502 -25.48 -2.97 -26.74
CA ILE A 502 -24.87 -4.30 -26.73
C ILE A 502 -23.88 -4.40 -25.59
N PHE A 503 -24.02 -5.47 -24.84
CA PHE A 503 -23.16 -5.84 -23.73
C PHE A 503 -22.35 -7.07 -24.10
N MET A 504 -21.05 -7.03 -23.78
CA MET A 504 -20.18 -8.19 -23.81
C MET A 504 -19.87 -8.63 -22.38
N ASN A 505 -20.29 -9.86 -22.06
CA ASN A 505 -20.38 -10.41 -20.71
C ASN A 505 -21.29 -9.58 -19.80
N GLU A 506 -20.73 -8.61 -19.09
CA GLU A 506 -21.44 -7.73 -18.16
C GLU A 506 -21.16 -6.24 -18.47
N PHE A 507 -20.33 -5.92 -19.47
CA PHE A 507 -19.92 -4.55 -19.77
C PHE A 507 -20.62 -4.01 -21.01
N LEU A 508 -21.12 -2.78 -20.93
CA LEU A 508 -21.64 -2.05 -22.08
C LEU A 508 -20.48 -1.71 -23.02
N ILE A 509 -20.62 -2.11 -24.28
CA ILE A 509 -19.65 -1.74 -25.32
C ILE A 509 -20.14 -0.53 -26.12
N GLY A 510 -21.44 -0.46 -26.41
CA GLY A 510 -22.04 0.63 -27.17
C GLY A 510 -23.27 0.18 -27.97
N ASN A 511 -23.60 0.93 -29.01
CA ASN A 511 -24.54 0.51 -30.05
C ASN A 511 -23.88 -0.52 -31.01
N LEU A 512 -24.61 -0.97 -32.04
CA LEU A 512 -24.12 -1.99 -32.98
C LEU A 512 -22.83 -1.58 -33.69
N GLU A 513 -22.77 -0.36 -34.21
CA GLU A 513 -21.58 0.16 -34.90
C GLU A 513 -20.36 0.21 -33.96
N GLN A 514 -20.54 0.77 -32.76
CA GLN A 514 -19.49 0.86 -31.74
C GLN A 514 -19.01 -0.53 -31.31
N PHE A 515 -19.93 -1.49 -31.18
CA PHE A 515 -19.60 -2.88 -30.88
C PHE A 515 -18.75 -3.51 -31.99
N GLU A 516 -19.12 -3.31 -33.26
CA GLU A 516 -18.34 -3.82 -34.40
C GLU A 516 -16.93 -3.24 -34.44
N GLN A 517 -16.78 -1.93 -34.21
CA GLN A 517 -15.48 -1.25 -34.14
C GLN A 517 -14.64 -1.82 -32.99
N HIS A 518 -15.23 -2.00 -31.81
CA HIS A 518 -14.57 -2.59 -30.66
C HIS A 518 -14.06 -4.00 -30.95
N VAL A 519 -14.90 -4.89 -31.49
CA VAL A 519 -14.46 -6.28 -31.71
C VAL A 519 -13.44 -6.43 -32.83
N ASN A 520 -13.45 -5.56 -33.85
CA ASN A 520 -12.40 -5.53 -34.89
C ASN A 520 -11.03 -5.17 -34.32
N LYS A 521 -11.02 -4.33 -33.28
CA LYS A 521 -9.79 -3.87 -32.64
C LYS A 521 -9.24 -4.92 -31.67
N GLU A 522 -10.13 -5.58 -30.92
CA GLU A 522 -9.74 -6.43 -29.77
C GLU A 522 -9.63 -7.93 -30.11
N PHE A 523 -10.20 -8.40 -31.23
CA PHE A 523 -10.26 -9.83 -31.57
C PHE A 523 -9.77 -10.14 -32.98
N ILE A 524 -9.25 -11.36 -33.16
CA ILE A 524 -8.86 -11.87 -34.49
C ILE A 524 -10.09 -12.06 -35.39
N LYS A 525 -9.90 -11.98 -36.72
CA LYS A 525 -11.00 -11.97 -37.70
C LYS A 525 -12.08 -13.06 -37.52
N PRO A 526 -11.75 -14.34 -37.24
CA PRO A 526 -12.78 -15.36 -37.03
C PRO A 526 -13.64 -15.07 -35.78
N GLU A 527 -13.00 -14.81 -34.64
CA GLU A 527 -13.69 -14.51 -33.37
C GLU A 527 -14.49 -13.19 -33.47
N ALA A 528 -13.93 -12.17 -34.13
CA ALA A 528 -14.61 -10.91 -34.35
C ALA A 528 -15.89 -11.10 -35.18
N SER A 529 -15.83 -11.88 -36.26
CA SER A 529 -17.01 -12.18 -37.09
C SER A 529 -18.11 -12.89 -36.31
N GLU A 530 -17.76 -13.90 -35.49
CA GLU A 530 -18.71 -14.60 -34.62
C GLU A 530 -19.40 -13.67 -33.63
N LEU A 531 -18.63 -12.77 -32.99
CA LEU A 531 -19.17 -11.79 -32.04
C LEU A 531 -20.11 -10.78 -32.71
N LYS A 532 -19.76 -10.28 -33.90
CA LYS A 532 -20.62 -9.36 -34.66
C LYS A 532 -21.94 -10.02 -35.05
N GLN A 533 -21.88 -11.25 -35.55
CA GLN A 533 -23.10 -11.99 -35.91
C GLN A 533 -23.97 -12.21 -34.67
N ALA A 534 -23.39 -12.63 -33.54
CA ALA A 534 -24.13 -12.81 -32.30
C ALA A 534 -24.79 -11.51 -31.80
N ALA A 535 -24.12 -10.35 -31.94
CA ALA A 535 -24.67 -9.05 -31.60
C ALA A 535 -25.82 -8.65 -32.53
N SER A 536 -25.64 -8.76 -33.85
CA SER A 536 -26.68 -8.49 -34.85
C SER A 536 -27.93 -9.35 -34.63
N ASP A 537 -27.74 -10.67 -34.42
CA ASP A 537 -28.82 -11.60 -34.09
C ASP A 537 -29.57 -11.22 -32.82
N CYS A 538 -28.87 -10.75 -31.78
CA CYS A 538 -29.50 -10.27 -30.55
C CYS A 538 -30.34 -9.03 -30.82
N VAL A 539 -29.83 -8.06 -31.59
CA VAL A 539 -30.57 -6.84 -31.95
C VAL A 539 -31.82 -7.19 -32.76
N ALA A 540 -31.69 -7.99 -33.81
CA ALA A 540 -32.83 -8.41 -34.65
C ALA A 540 -33.90 -9.15 -33.85
N GLN A 541 -33.49 -10.10 -32.98
CA GLN A 541 -34.41 -10.81 -32.10
C GLN A 541 -35.10 -9.86 -31.10
N LEU A 542 -34.37 -8.90 -30.54
CA LEU A 542 -34.95 -7.94 -29.60
C LEU A 542 -35.92 -6.99 -30.31
N GLN A 543 -35.60 -6.52 -31.51
CA GLN A 543 -36.48 -5.70 -32.33
C GLN A 543 -37.82 -6.41 -32.60
N GLN A 544 -37.79 -7.68 -33.02
CA GLN A 544 -39.00 -8.50 -33.19
C GLN A 544 -39.82 -8.60 -31.90
N LYS A 545 -39.16 -8.79 -30.74
CA LYS A 545 -39.85 -8.85 -29.44
C LYS A 545 -40.53 -7.52 -29.06
N LEU A 546 -39.98 -6.39 -29.50
CA LEU A 546 -40.52 -5.07 -29.19
C LEU A 546 -41.62 -4.65 -30.17
N SER A 547 -41.57 -5.09 -31.43
CA SER A 547 -42.60 -4.81 -32.45
C SER A 547 -43.93 -5.57 -32.24
N VAL A 548 -43.97 -6.55 -31.34
CA VAL A 548 -45.16 -7.39 -31.05
C VAL A 548 -45.84 -6.97 -29.73
N LYS A 549 -45.44 -5.84 -29.14
CA LYS A 549 -46.06 -5.19 -27.99
C LYS A 549 -46.80 -3.94 -28.41
#